data_AF-A0A495W0B2-F1
#
_entry.id   AF-A0A495W0B2-F1
#
_cell.length_a   1.000
_cell.length_b   1.000
_cell.length_c   1.000
_cell.angle_alpha   90.00
_cell.angle_beta   90.00
_cell.angle_gamma   90.00
#
_symmetry.space_group_name_H-M   'P 1'
#
loop_
_entity.id
_entity.type
_entity.pdbx_description
1 polymer ?
#
loop_
_entity_poly.entity_id
_entity_poly.type
_entity_poly.pdbx_seq_one_letter_code
_entity_poly.pdbx_strand_id
1 'polypeptide(L)'
;MESMSTARTDDIPLDDGTASRLLSTAVANVRRDHPVLWSHVVSDDARLVPQRVLHPVFAGAFDWHSCVHQTWLAVRLLRLRPHLPGADEARRALDGLITAEGCRAEADFFGGPSGAFWERPYGWAWLLALDAELRTWAATPRPPHGQPPPDRPSPDQPPPDRPPHADRPRAPHAGGPPTPPDGDASPASSVQRPAQPSTASSSGPSAVPPHVRSPNPPAAPSDPAAGSGPAAGSPAPPPANPAAPPPAPLPDPTTRRPSAPSALQRQASDQSVCRWAANLRPLSAVLRDRYLEWASAARLPVRAGTHANTAFATGLVLDAAEAVGDGELARVCAEAAARWHLDDRAYGGFEPDAADFLSPALTEADLMRRVLSPGDFPVWFERFLPDLDDARWKSLREPVPVDHPDDPYGSHLAGLALSRACHWRSIADALPPDHRYADLSRAAAAAHREAGLRHVFGHGYYAEHWLGTFAAYLSVGAF
;
A
#
# COMPACT_ATOMS: atom_id res chain seq x y z
N MET A 1 30.57 -26.14 -27.84
CA MET A 1 30.66 -25.75 -26.41
C MET A 1 30.76 -24.23 -26.40
N GLU A 2 29.66 -23.57 -26.74
CA GLU A 2 29.59 -22.10 -26.82
C GLU A 2 28.87 -21.59 -25.58
N SER A 3 29.58 -20.71 -24.89
CA SER A 3 29.15 -19.98 -23.70
C SER A 3 27.95 -19.11 -24.04
N MET A 4 26.75 -19.53 -23.63
CA MET A 4 25.60 -18.63 -23.53
C MET A 4 25.87 -17.61 -22.43
N SER A 5 26.32 -16.44 -22.86
CA SER A 5 26.32 -15.20 -22.08
C SER A 5 24.92 -15.00 -21.49
N THR A 6 24.83 -15.10 -20.17
CA THR A 6 23.65 -14.72 -19.40
C THR A 6 23.41 -13.23 -19.62
N ALA A 7 22.42 -12.90 -20.46
CA ALA A 7 21.88 -11.57 -20.54
C ALA A 7 21.42 -11.18 -19.12
N ARG A 8 22.06 -10.16 -18.56
CA ARG A 8 21.60 -9.50 -17.35
C ARG A 8 20.18 -9.02 -17.62
N THR A 9 19.23 -9.49 -16.83
CA THR A 9 17.91 -8.90 -16.66
C THR A 9 18.10 -7.41 -16.41
N ASP A 10 17.54 -6.57 -17.29
CA ASP A 10 17.38 -5.15 -17.03
C ASP A 10 16.36 -5.02 -15.89
N ASP A 11 16.88 -5.15 -14.66
CA ASP A 11 16.18 -4.66 -13.47
C ASP A 11 15.71 -3.24 -13.76
N ILE A 12 14.55 -2.85 -13.24
CA ILE A 12 14.29 -1.43 -12.97
C ILE A 12 14.72 -1.21 -11.51
N PRO A 13 15.99 -0.87 -11.22
CA PRO A 13 16.31 -0.24 -9.95
C PRO A 13 15.42 0.99 -9.77
N LEU A 14 15.14 1.37 -8.53
CA LEU A 14 14.66 2.73 -8.25
C LEU A 14 15.81 3.72 -8.49
N ASP A 15 16.23 3.87 -9.74
CA ASP A 15 17.18 4.85 -10.21
C ASP A 15 16.53 6.25 -10.23
N ASP A 16 17.34 7.30 -10.46
CA ASP A 16 16.83 8.67 -10.41
C ASP A 16 15.77 8.95 -11.48
N GLY A 17 15.81 8.25 -12.63
CA GLY A 17 14.80 8.38 -13.69
C GLY A 17 13.44 7.85 -13.24
N THR A 18 13.42 6.62 -12.73
CA THR A 18 12.24 5.97 -12.17
C THR A 18 11.70 6.74 -10.97
N ALA A 19 12.55 7.15 -10.04
CA ALA A 19 12.14 7.94 -8.89
C ALA A 19 11.57 9.31 -9.28
N SER A 20 12.13 9.99 -10.29
CA SER A 20 11.57 11.26 -10.79
C SER A 20 10.18 11.07 -11.40
N ARG A 21 9.98 9.97 -12.13
CA ARG A 21 8.68 9.64 -12.71
C ARG A 21 7.65 9.34 -11.63
N LEU A 22 8.01 8.53 -10.62
CA LEU A 22 7.16 8.26 -9.46
C LEU A 22 6.79 9.53 -8.71
N LEU A 23 7.75 10.41 -8.43
CA LEU A 23 7.52 11.68 -7.77
C LEU A 23 6.55 12.57 -8.57
N SER A 24 6.75 12.67 -9.88
CA SER A 24 5.89 13.47 -10.76
C SER A 24 4.47 12.90 -10.81
N THR A 25 4.32 11.58 -10.94
CA THR A 25 3.02 10.89 -10.89
C THR A 25 2.33 11.11 -9.54
N ALA A 26 3.05 10.95 -8.42
CA ALA A 26 2.49 11.19 -7.09
C ALA A 26 1.98 12.63 -6.93
N VAL A 27 2.78 13.64 -7.33
CA VAL A 27 2.41 15.06 -7.26
C VAL A 27 1.22 15.39 -8.16
N ALA A 28 1.17 14.82 -9.36
CA ALA A 28 0.04 14.99 -10.28
C ALA A 28 -1.23 14.35 -9.70
N ASN A 29 -1.10 13.18 -9.08
CA ASN A 29 -2.20 12.48 -8.44
C ASN A 29 -2.72 13.32 -7.27
N VAL A 30 -1.94 13.63 -6.23
CA VAL A 30 -2.36 14.34 -4.98
C VAL A 30 -3.08 15.69 -5.18
N ARG A 31 -3.11 16.22 -6.41
CA ARG A 31 -3.79 17.46 -6.82
C ARG A 31 -5.04 17.24 -7.68
N ARG A 32 -5.42 15.99 -7.94
CA ARG A 32 -6.45 15.62 -8.92
C ARG A 32 -7.81 15.39 -8.26
N ASP A 33 -8.82 16.18 -8.65
CA ASP A 33 -10.18 16.03 -8.13
C ASP A 33 -10.97 14.83 -8.71
N HIS A 34 -10.77 14.51 -10.00
CA HIS A 34 -11.62 13.54 -10.71
C HIS A 34 -10.84 12.69 -11.73
N PRO A 35 -11.24 11.43 -12.01
CA PRO A 35 -12.32 10.69 -11.33
C PRO A 35 -11.93 10.34 -9.89
N VAL A 36 -12.95 10.16 -9.05
CA VAL A 36 -12.78 9.88 -7.62
C VAL A 36 -13.86 8.88 -7.16
N LEU A 37 -13.42 7.86 -6.44
CA LEU A 37 -14.20 6.90 -5.71
C LEU A 37 -14.14 7.27 -4.24
N TRP A 38 -15.29 7.63 -3.69
CA TRP A 38 -15.42 7.89 -2.27
C TRP A 38 -16.72 7.27 -1.78
N SER A 39 -16.60 6.47 -0.73
CA SER A 39 -17.74 5.94 0.00
C SER A 39 -17.78 6.60 1.38
N HIS A 40 -18.93 7.07 1.83
CA HIS A 40 -19.14 7.42 3.24
C HIS A 40 -20.61 7.24 3.59
N VAL A 41 -20.88 7.06 4.88
CA VAL A 41 -22.26 7.02 5.38
C VAL A 41 -22.78 8.46 5.48
N VAL A 42 -23.81 8.76 4.71
CA VAL A 42 -24.52 10.05 4.72
C VAL A 42 -25.58 10.00 5.82
N SER A 43 -25.41 10.81 6.87
CA SER A 43 -26.37 10.87 7.99
C SER A 43 -27.63 11.68 7.66
N ASP A 44 -27.49 12.67 6.78
CA ASP A 44 -28.53 13.62 6.38
C ASP A 44 -28.11 14.35 5.08
N ASP A 45 -29.07 14.98 4.40
CA ASP A 45 -28.87 15.60 3.09
C ASP A 45 -27.81 16.72 3.09
N ALA A 46 -27.58 17.41 4.23
CA ALA A 46 -26.57 18.46 4.30
C ALA A 46 -25.14 17.91 4.24
N ARG A 47 -24.97 16.58 4.38
CA ARG A 47 -23.68 15.89 4.27
C ARG A 47 -23.36 15.40 2.85
N LEU A 48 -24.27 15.60 1.88
CA LEU A 48 -24.04 15.34 0.46
C LEU A 48 -23.16 16.45 -0.16
N VAL A 49 -21.90 16.52 0.26
CA VAL A 49 -20.92 17.51 -0.22
C VAL A 49 -19.79 16.84 -0.99
N PRO A 50 -19.05 17.55 -1.86
CA PRO A 50 -17.85 17.01 -2.51
C PRO A 50 -16.76 16.59 -1.52
N GLN A 51 -15.91 15.62 -1.90
CA GLN A 51 -14.90 15.04 -1.00
C GLN A 51 -13.98 16.08 -0.38
N ARG A 52 -13.54 17.03 -1.19
CA ARG A 52 -12.64 18.12 -0.76
C ARG A 52 -13.22 18.99 0.35
N VAL A 53 -14.54 19.02 0.52
CA VAL A 53 -15.19 19.73 1.65
C VAL A 53 -14.94 19.00 2.97
N LEU A 54 -14.98 17.66 2.97
CA LEU A 54 -14.74 16.86 4.19
C LEU A 54 -13.26 16.52 4.40
N HIS A 55 -12.51 16.38 3.30
CA HIS A 55 -11.13 15.90 3.30
C HIS A 55 -10.21 16.83 2.50
N PRO A 56 -10.03 18.09 2.93
CA PRO A 56 -9.33 19.11 2.14
C PRO A 56 -7.84 18.79 1.88
N VAL A 57 -7.19 17.96 2.71
CA VAL A 57 -5.78 17.57 2.54
C VAL A 57 -5.67 16.39 1.60
N PHE A 58 -6.52 15.38 1.76
CA PHE A 58 -6.43 14.09 1.06
C PHE A 58 -7.60 13.81 0.12
N ALA A 59 -8.09 14.83 -0.60
CA ALA A 59 -9.12 14.68 -1.63
C ALA A 59 -8.56 14.53 -3.06
N GLY A 60 -7.26 14.74 -3.26
CA GLY A 60 -6.67 14.77 -4.58
C GLY A 60 -6.19 13.41 -5.06
N ALA A 61 -6.99 12.35 -5.10
CA ALA A 61 -6.59 11.09 -5.75
C ALA A 61 -7.84 10.29 -6.09
N PHE A 62 -7.68 9.03 -6.49
CA PHE A 62 -8.84 8.20 -6.80
C PHE A 62 -9.67 7.95 -5.55
N ASP A 63 -9.05 7.79 -4.39
CA ASP A 63 -9.72 7.74 -3.08
C ASP A 63 -8.83 8.38 -2.01
N TRP A 64 -9.34 8.48 -0.77
CA TRP A 64 -8.65 9.16 0.31
C TRP A 64 -7.32 8.49 0.67
N HIS A 65 -7.31 7.17 0.86
CA HIS A 65 -6.08 6.46 1.23
C HIS A 65 -5.05 6.47 0.10
N SER A 66 -5.49 6.50 -1.17
CA SER A 66 -4.61 6.69 -2.31
C SER A 66 -3.91 8.04 -2.27
N CYS A 67 -4.62 9.09 -1.89
CA CYS A 67 -4.02 10.40 -1.70
C CYS A 67 -3.00 10.39 -0.55
N VAL A 68 -3.31 9.69 0.55
CA VAL A 68 -2.41 9.55 1.70
C VAL A 68 -1.12 8.82 1.31
N HIS A 69 -1.20 7.64 0.70
CA HIS A 69 0.02 6.87 0.41
C HIS A 69 0.82 7.43 -0.78
N GLN A 70 0.19 8.17 -1.71
CA GLN A 70 0.92 8.99 -2.69
C GLN A 70 1.62 10.20 -2.06
N THR A 71 1.01 10.78 -1.02
CA THR A 71 1.67 11.82 -0.21
C THR A 71 2.88 11.23 0.52
N TRP A 72 2.74 10.03 1.11
CA TRP A 72 3.87 9.28 1.68
C TRP A 72 4.96 9.03 0.64
N LEU A 73 4.60 8.58 -0.57
CA LEU A 73 5.56 8.34 -1.66
C LEU A 73 6.36 9.61 -1.99
N ALA A 74 5.67 10.75 -2.14
CA ALA A 74 6.32 12.02 -2.43
C ALA A 74 7.28 12.45 -1.31
N VAL A 75 6.85 12.36 -0.05
CA VAL A 75 7.68 12.67 1.13
C VAL A 75 8.90 11.75 1.21
N ARG A 76 8.70 10.43 1.05
CA ARG A 76 9.76 9.41 1.09
C ARG A 76 10.82 9.67 0.01
N LEU A 77 10.40 9.96 -1.22
CA LEU A 77 11.32 10.28 -2.32
C LEU A 77 12.05 11.60 -2.08
N LEU A 78 11.37 12.64 -1.56
CA LEU A 78 12.02 13.90 -1.21
C LEU A 78 13.06 13.75 -0.09
N ARG A 79 12.83 12.84 0.88
CA ARG A 79 13.77 12.55 1.96
C ARG A 79 14.99 11.79 1.45
N LEU A 80 14.77 10.73 0.66
CA LEU A 80 15.85 9.85 0.18
C LEU A 80 16.62 10.42 -1.00
N ARG A 81 15.96 11.21 -1.87
CA ARG A 81 16.53 11.75 -3.11
C ARG A 81 16.10 13.22 -3.29
N PRO A 82 16.59 14.15 -2.46
CA PRO A 82 16.18 15.56 -2.50
C PRO A 82 16.57 16.30 -3.79
N HIS A 83 17.43 15.71 -4.64
CA HIS A 83 17.94 16.29 -5.88
C HIS A 83 17.14 15.92 -7.13
N LEU A 84 16.07 15.12 -7.01
CA LEU A 84 15.28 14.70 -8.16
C LEU A 84 14.66 15.90 -8.89
N PRO A 85 14.65 15.90 -10.23
CA PRO A 85 13.74 16.73 -11.01
C PRO A 85 12.31 16.70 -10.44
N GLY A 86 11.68 17.86 -10.27
CA GLY A 86 10.35 17.97 -9.68
C GLY A 86 10.31 18.09 -8.14
N ALA A 87 11.45 17.96 -7.44
CA ALA A 87 11.48 18.06 -5.98
C ALA A 87 10.91 19.40 -5.45
N ASP A 88 11.27 20.53 -6.06
CA ASP A 88 10.75 21.84 -5.65
C ASP A 88 9.24 21.98 -5.92
N GLU A 89 8.74 21.38 -6.99
CA GLU A 89 7.30 21.36 -7.27
C GLU A 89 6.56 20.50 -6.26
N ALA A 90 7.09 19.32 -5.94
CA ALA A 90 6.54 18.45 -4.91
C ALA A 90 6.45 19.16 -3.56
N ARG A 91 7.51 19.87 -3.15
CA ARG A 91 7.49 20.67 -1.91
C ARG A 91 6.40 21.74 -1.93
N ARG A 92 6.25 22.48 -3.04
CA ARG A 92 5.16 23.45 -3.19
C ARG A 92 3.77 22.80 -3.16
N ALA A 93 3.62 21.59 -3.71
CA ALA A 93 2.39 20.82 -3.63
C ALA A 93 2.03 20.51 -2.18
N LEU A 94 2.98 19.92 -1.45
CA LEU A 94 2.81 19.53 -0.06
C LEU A 94 2.56 20.74 0.85
N ASP A 95 3.23 21.87 0.59
CA ASP A 95 2.98 23.14 1.29
C ASP A 95 1.55 23.65 1.13
N GLY A 96 0.95 23.47 -0.05
CA GLY A 96 -0.43 23.85 -0.31
C GLY A 96 -1.47 22.87 0.23
N LEU A 97 -1.11 21.59 0.38
CA LEU A 97 -2.02 20.53 0.82
C LEU A 97 -2.02 20.36 2.35
N ILE A 98 -0.84 20.21 2.96
CA ILE A 98 -0.70 19.89 4.39
C ILE A 98 -0.76 21.17 5.23
N THR A 99 -1.94 21.77 5.28
CA THR A 99 -2.21 23.00 6.02
C THR A 99 -2.77 22.71 7.42
N ALA A 100 -2.54 23.61 8.37
CA ALA A 100 -3.07 23.45 9.73
C ALA A 100 -4.61 23.40 9.77
N GLU A 101 -5.26 24.21 8.95
CA GLU A 101 -6.72 24.24 8.82
C GLU A 101 -7.25 22.95 8.20
N GLY A 102 -6.67 22.50 7.08
CA GLY A 102 -7.10 21.28 6.41
C GLY A 102 -6.91 20.04 7.28
N CYS A 103 -5.75 19.88 7.91
CA CYS A 103 -5.51 18.74 8.81
C CYS A 103 -6.42 18.76 10.04
N ARG A 104 -6.81 19.95 10.53
CA ARG A 104 -7.79 20.07 11.62
C ARG A 104 -9.18 19.65 11.17
N ALA A 105 -9.63 20.08 9.99
CA ALA A 105 -10.92 19.67 9.44
C ALA A 105 -11.03 18.14 9.31
N GLU A 106 -9.96 17.49 8.85
CA GLU A 106 -9.92 16.02 8.79
C GLU A 106 -9.87 15.38 10.17
N ALA A 107 -9.09 15.93 11.11
CA ALA A 107 -9.05 15.44 12.49
C ALA A 107 -10.44 15.50 13.15
N ASP A 108 -11.19 16.59 12.92
CA ASP A 108 -12.55 16.76 13.42
C ASP A 108 -13.50 15.71 12.81
N PHE A 109 -13.36 15.41 11.51
CA PHE A 109 -14.13 14.35 10.85
C PHE A 109 -13.87 12.97 11.46
N PHE A 110 -12.60 12.58 11.61
CA PHE A 110 -12.22 11.28 12.19
C PHE A 110 -12.47 11.19 13.71
N GLY A 111 -12.48 12.33 14.39
CA GLY A 111 -12.88 12.44 15.80
C GLY A 111 -14.39 12.24 15.98
N GLY A 112 -15.19 12.63 14.99
CA GLY A 112 -16.64 12.52 15.01
C GLY A 112 -17.20 11.12 14.67
N PRO A 113 -18.52 10.93 14.79
CA PRO A 113 -19.17 9.64 14.53
C PRO A 113 -19.02 9.13 13.09
N SER A 114 -19.02 10.03 12.10
CA SER A 114 -18.92 9.67 10.68
C SER A 114 -17.57 9.07 10.30
N GLY A 115 -16.48 9.53 10.93
CA GLY A 115 -15.13 9.04 10.65
C GLY A 115 -14.67 7.89 11.54
N ALA A 116 -15.45 7.51 12.57
CA ALA A 116 -15.03 6.53 13.58
C ALA A 116 -14.65 5.14 13.03
N PHE A 117 -15.21 4.75 11.88
CA PHE A 117 -14.90 3.47 11.21
C PHE A 117 -14.44 3.61 9.76
N TRP A 118 -14.54 4.81 9.21
CA TRP A 118 -14.23 5.07 7.81
C TRP A 118 -12.72 4.91 7.56
N GLU A 119 -12.35 4.32 6.42
CA GLU A 119 -10.95 4.00 6.05
C GLU A 119 -10.21 3.01 6.98
N ARG A 120 -10.92 2.38 7.93
CA ARG A 120 -10.34 1.33 8.78
C ARG A 120 -10.19 0.00 8.01
N PRO A 121 -9.06 -0.72 8.13
CA PRO A 121 -7.83 -0.34 8.84
C PRO A 121 -6.77 0.30 7.92
N TYR A 122 -6.94 0.21 6.61
CA TYR A 122 -5.90 0.51 5.61
C TYR A 122 -5.51 1.97 5.54
N GLY A 123 -6.47 2.88 5.41
CA GLY A 123 -6.18 4.30 5.32
C GLY A 123 -5.58 4.83 6.62
N TRP A 124 -6.03 4.31 7.77
CA TRP A 124 -5.43 4.65 9.06
C TRP A 124 -3.95 4.24 9.12
N ALA A 125 -3.63 3.04 8.63
CA ALA A 125 -2.26 2.55 8.61
C ALA A 125 -1.34 3.40 7.72
N TRP A 126 -1.80 3.77 6.52
CA TRP A 126 -1.03 4.64 5.63
C TRP A 126 -0.85 6.05 6.18
N LEU A 127 -1.85 6.61 6.88
CA LEU A 127 -1.69 7.91 7.51
C LEU A 127 -0.68 7.87 8.65
N LEU A 128 -0.72 6.83 9.47
CA LEU A 128 0.27 6.64 10.54
C LEU A 128 1.67 6.42 9.97
N ALA A 129 1.80 5.76 8.82
CA ALA A 129 3.07 5.66 8.11
C ALA A 129 3.57 7.00 7.57
N LEU A 130 2.67 7.84 7.04
CA LEU A 130 2.99 9.21 6.62
C LEU A 130 3.44 10.08 7.80
N ASP A 131 2.73 10.03 8.94
CA ASP A 131 3.14 10.73 10.18
C ASP A 131 4.54 10.29 10.62
N ALA A 132 4.80 8.97 10.61
CA ALA A 132 6.08 8.43 11.00
C ALA A 132 7.22 8.84 10.07
N GLU A 133 7.00 8.86 8.75
CA GLU A 133 7.99 9.33 7.77
C GLU A 133 8.32 10.82 7.99
N LEU A 134 7.30 11.68 8.16
CA LEU A 134 7.48 13.11 8.41
C LEU A 134 8.25 13.38 9.71
N ARG A 135 7.91 12.66 10.79
CA ARG A 135 8.58 12.81 12.09
C ARG A 135 10.01 12.30 12.07
N THR A 136 10.25 11.17 11.40
CA THR A 136 11.60 10.61 11.23
C THR A 136 12.48 11.58 10.44
N TRP A 137 11.93 12.18 9.38
CA TRP A 137 12.62 13.21 8.62
C TRP A 137 12.93 14.44 9.49
N ALA A 138 11.95 14.96 10.23
CA ALA A 138 12.14 16.12 11.11
C ALA A 138 13.15 15.87 12.25
N ALA A 139 13.27 14.63 12.73
CA ALA A 139 14.15 14.27 13.84
C ALA A 139 15.60 13.95 13.44
N THR A 140 15.91 13.77 12.15
CA THR A 140 17.24 13.34 11.68
C THR A 140 18.29 14.42 12.02
N PRO A 141 19.24 14.18 12.96
CA PRO A 141 20.26 15.16 13.34
C PRO A 141 21.27 15.38 12.21
N ARG A 142 21.77 16.62 12.06
CA ARG A 142 22.77 16.93 11.03
C ARG A 142 24.19 16.80 11.57
N PRO A 143 25.15 16.25 10.81
CA PRO A 143 26.57 16.44 11.14
C PRO A 143 26.91 17.93 11.10
N PRO A 144 27.76 18.43 12.02
CA PRO A 144 28.20 19.81 12.01
C PRO A 144 28.89 20.13 10.69
N HIS A 145 28.76 21.39 10.25
CA HIS A 145 29.35 21.87 9.00
C HIS A 145 30.85 21.52 8.93
N GLY A 146 31.25 20.69 7.96
CA GLY A 146 32.65 20.47 7.62
C GLY A 146 33.18 19.03 7.72
N GLN A 147 32.38 18.05 8.15
CA GLN A 147 32.80 16.64 8.09
C GLN A 147 32.22 15.92 6.86
N PRO A 148 33.05 15.23 6.05
CA PRO A 148 32.55 14.32 5.02
C PRO A 148 31.69 13.21 5.68
N PRO A 149 30.74 12.62 4.94
CA PRO A 149 29.98 11.49 5.46
C PRO A 149 30.94 10.39 5.93
N PRO A 150 30.65 9.68 7.04
CA PRO A 150 31.44 8.52 7.41
C PRO A 150 31.41 7.53 6.24
N ASP A 151 32.57 6.99 5.89
CA ASP A 151 32.68 5.95 4.88
C ASP A 151 31.72 4.81 5.21
N ARG A 152 31.07 4.24 4.18
CA ARG A 152 30.29 3.02 4.36
C ARG A 152 31.22 1.97 5.01
N PRO A 153 30.78 1.29 6.08
CA PRO A 153 31.58 0.20 6.62
C PRO A 153 31.79 -0.83 5.51
N SER A 154 33.06 -1.20 5.32
CA SER A 154 33.46 -2.25 4.39
C SER A 154 32.68 -3.53 4.73
N PRO A 155 32.25 -4.34 3.75
CA PRO A 155 31.49 -5.57 3.99
C PRO A 155 32.19 -6.61 4.89
N ASP A 156 33.45 -6.39 5.24
CA ASP A 156 34.26 -7.22 6.13
C ASP A 156 34.30 -6.74 7.61
N GLN A 157 33.54 -5.71 8.01
CA GLN A 157 33.44 -5.35 9.43
C GLN A 157 32.31 -6.12 10.14
N PRO A 158 32.61 -6.84 11.24
CA PRO A 158 31.56 -7.45 12.05
C PRO A 158 30.66 -6.37 12.66
N PRO A 159 29.36 -6.64 12.84
CA PRO A 159 28.42 -5.67 13.38
C PRO A 159 28.83 -5.25 14.79
N PRO A 160 28.62 -3.97 15.18
CA PRO A 160 28.88 -3.53 16.53
C PRO A 160 27.97 -4.26 17.52
N ASP A 161 28.53 -4.64 18.67
CA ASP A 161 27.83 -5.36 19.73
C ASP A 161 26.56 -4.64 20.16
N ARG A 162 25.43 -5.33 20.02
CA ARG A 162 24.13 -4.90 20.54
C ARG A 162 24.20 -4.99 22.07
N PRO A 163 23.83 -3.95 22.83
CA PRO A 163 23.72 -4.08 24.28
C PRO A 163 22.63 -5.11 24.62
N PRO A 164 22.82 -5.93 25.67
CA PRO A 164 21.86 -6.99 26.02
C PRO A 164 20.52 -6.36 26.41
N HIS A 165 19.46 -6.74 25.69
CA HIS A 165 18.09 -6.42 26.09
C HIS A 165 17.76 -7.15 27.39
N ALA A 166 17.27 -6.39 28.37
CA ALA A 166 16.80 -6.89 29.65
C ALA A 166 15.73 -7.98 29.48
N ASP A 167 15.86 -9.04 30.29
CA ASP A 167 14.97 -10.19 30.38
C ASP A 167 13.49 -9.79 30.34
N ARG A 168 12.75 -10.28 29.33
CA ARG A 168 11.28 -10.33 29.36
C ARG A 168 10.84 -11.60 30.11
N PRO A 169 9.80 -11.52 30.95
CA PRO A 169 9.38 -12.65 31.77
C PRO A 169 8.75 -13.76 30.92
N ARG A 170 9.17 -15.01 31.19
CA ARG A 170 8.52 -16.24 30.70
C ARG A 170 7.05 -16.28 31.15
N ALA A 171 6.16 -16.59 30.21
CA ALA A 171 4.78 -16.94 30.52
C ALA A 171 4.71 -18.25 31.35
N PRO A 172 3.84 -18.37 32.36
CA PRO A 172 3.71 -19.57 33.16
C PRO A 172 2.95 -20.67 32.41
N HIS A 173 3.42 -21.91 32.55
CA HIS A 173 2.74 -23.12 32.09
C HIS A 173 1.34 -23.24 32.71
N ALA A 174 0.30 -23.23 31.87
CA ALA A 174 -1.05 -23.57 32.29
C ALA A 174 -1.19 -25.10 32.42
N GLY A 175 -1.41 -25.58 33.64
CA GLY A 175 -1.87 -26.93 33.91
C GLY A 175 -3.27 -27.17 33.34
N GLY A 176 -3.50 -28.35 32.80
CA GLY A 176 -4.79 -28.75 32.22
C GLY A 176 -5.93 -28.86 33.25
N PRO A 177 -7.20 -28.81 32.80
CA PRO A 177 -8.35 -28.86 33.70
C PRO A 177 -8.67 -30.31 34.14
N PRO A 178 -9.26 -30.51 35.34
CA PRO A 178 -9.65 -31.83 35.80
C PRO A 178 -10.99 -32.28 35.19
N THR A 179 -11.11 -33.58 34.97
CA THR A 179 -12.32 -34.32 34.58
C THR A 179 -13.40 -34.28 35.68
N PRO A 180 -14.70 -34.21 35.34
CA PRO A 180 -15.77 -34.43 36.31
C PRO A 180 -16.15 -35.93 36.40
N PRO A 181 -16.73 -36.39 37.52
CA PRO A 181 -17.18 -37.77 37.67
C PRO A 181 -18.60 -37.99 37.11
N ASP A 182 -18.83 -39.20 36.62
CA ASP A 182 -20.12 -39.77 36.22
C ASP A 182 -21.06 -39.97 37.42
N GLY A 183 -22.37 -39.82 37.21
CA GLY A 183 -23.38 -40.17 38.22
C GLY A 183 -24.82 -39.73 37.94
N ASP A 184 -25.44 -40.39 36.97
CA ASP A 184 -26.82 -40.91 36.90
C ASP A 184 -28.11 -40.16 37.35
N ALA A 185 -29.13 -40.44 36.53
CA ALA A 185 -30.58 -40.55 36.81
C ALA A 185 -31.50 -39.30 36.81
N SER A 186 -32.31 -39.22 35.73
CA SER A 186 -33.61 -38.55 35.63
C SER A 186 -34.65 -39.12 36.64
N PRO A 187 -35.76 -38.41 36.93
CA PRO A 187 -36.96 -38.55 36.07
C PRO A 187 -37.75 -37.24 35.83
N ALA A 188 -38.64 -37.33 34.85
CA ALA A 188 -39.53 -36.30 34.32
C ALA A 188 -40.59 -35.76 35.31
N SER A 189 -40.97 -34.50 35.15
CA SER A 189 -42.37 -34.12 34.90
C SER A 189 -42.54 -32.65 34.50
N SER A 190 -43.54 -32.46 33.66
CA SER A 190 -44.00 -31.29 32.90
C SER A 190 -44.33 -30.02 33.72
N VAL A 191 -44.27 -28.85 33.06
CA VAL A 191 -45.41 -27.89 32.88
C VAL A 191 -44.96 -26.60 32.14
N GLN A 192 -45.63 -26.37 31.00
CA GLN A 192 -46.07 -25.14 30.29
C GLN A 192 -45.20 -23.86 30.21
N ARG A 193 -44.94 -23.44 28.95
CA ARG A 193 -44.69 -22.05 28.53
C ARG A 193 -45.96 -21.46 27.86
N PRO A 194 -46.24 -20.15 28.01
CA PRO A 194 -47.29 -19.50 27.24
C PRO A 194 -46.80 -18.96 25.89
N ALA A 195 -47.77 -18.81 24.99
CA ALA A 195 -47.67 -18.62 23.55
C ALA A 195 -47.29 -17.22 23.06
N GLN A 196 -46.73 -17.18 21.84
CA GLN A 196 -46.72 -16.05 20.91
C GLN A 196 -47.71 -16.35 19.77
N PRO A 197 -48.44 -15.37 19.21
CA PRO A 197 -49.34 -15.62 18.10
C PRO A 197 -48.65 -15.54 16.74
N SER A 198 -49.01 -16.52 15.92
CA SER A 198 -48.63 -16.75 14.52
C SER A 198 -49.39 -15.86 13.54
N THR A 199 -48.77 -15.59 12.39
CA THR A 199 -49.48 -15.56 11.11
C THR A 199 -48.69 -16.35 10.07
N ALA A 200 -49.35 -17.34 9.48
CA ALA A 200 -48.84 -18.30 8.52
C ALA A 200 -48.73 -17.72 7.10
N SER A 201 -47.87 -18.28 6.25
CA SER A 201 -48.37 -18.98 5.03
C SER A 201 -47.30 -19.81 4.33
N SER A 202 -47.83 -20.84 3.67
CA SER A 202 -47.28 -22.05 3.08
C SER A 202 -46.36 -21.88 1.86
N SER A 203 -45.49 -22.87 1.67
CA SER A 203 -44.69 -23.15 0.47
C SER A 203 -45.49 -23.87 -0.63
N GLY A 204 -45.17 -23.59 -1.90
CA GLY A 204 -45.55 -24.38 -3.08
C GLY A 204 -45.35 -23.60 -4.39
N PRO A 205 -44.85 -24.21 -5.49
CA PRO A 205 -43.85 -23.60 -6.39
C PRO A 205 -44.46 -22.92 -7.64
N SER A 206 -43.78 -21.92 -8.22
CA SER A 206 -44.09 -21.46 -9.58
C SER A 206 -42.95 -20.76 -10.31
N ALA A 207 -42.60 -21.35 -11.45
CA ALA A 207 -42.13 -20.82 -12.74
C ALA A 207 -41.28 -19.53 -12.82
N VAL A 208 -40.12 -19.70 -13.46
CA VAL A 208 -39.27 -18.67 -14.07
C VAL A 208 -40.01 -17.95 -15.22
N PRO A 209 -40.06 -16.60 -15.26
CA PRO A 209 -40.44 -15.87 -16.47
C PRO A 209 -39.20 -15.54 -17.34
N PRO A 210 -39.35 -15.40 -18.67
CA PRO A 210 -38.24 -15.23 -19.59
C PRO A 210 -37.68 -13.79 -19.57
N HIS A 211 -36.39 -13.69 -19.90
CA HIS A 211 -35.65 -12.46 -20.11
C HIS A 211 -36.31 -11.53 -21.13
N VAL A 212 -36.65 -10.31 -20.72
CA VAL A 212 -36.94 -9.19 -21.61
C VAL A 212 -35.62 -8.54 -22.03
N ARG A 213 -35.29 -8.65 -23.31
CA ARG A 213 -34.19 -7.88 -23.95
C ARG A 213 -34.64 -6.43 -24.12
N SER A 214 -33.90 -5.48 -23.54
CA SER A 214 -33.98 -4.08 -23.94
C SER A 214 -33.29 -3.86 -25.29
N PRO A 215 -33.87 -3.09 -26.23
CA PRO A 215 -33.30 -2.86 -27.56
C PRO A 215 -32.18 -1.79 -27.55
N ASN A 216 -31.17 -1.98 -28.40
CA ASN A 216 -30.14 -0.98 -28.71
C ASN A 216 -30.75 0.32 -29.27
N PRO A 217 -30.12 1.49 -29.07
CA PRO A 217 -30.50 2.72 -29.74
C PRO A 217 -30.21 2.65 -31.26
N PRO A 218 -31.01 3.31 -32.12
CA PRO A 218 -30.87 3.21 -33.56
C PRO A 218 -29.67 3.99 -34.10
N ALA A 219 -29.02 3.43 -35.11
CA ALA A 219 -28.03 4.08 -35.94
C ALA A 219 -28.66 5.24 -36.74
N ALA A 220 -27.94 6.35 -36.86
CA ALA A 220 -28.32 7.50 -37.67
C ALA A 220 -28.32 7.13 -39.18
N PRO A 221 -29.26 7.67 -39.98
CA PRO A 221 -29.36 7.33 -41.40
C PRO A 221 -28.33 8.07 -42.25
N SER A 222 -27.74 7.32 -43.18
CA SER A 222 -27.00 7.82 -44.34
C SER A 222 -27.99 8.31 -45.39
N ASP A 223 -27.81 9.53 -45.91
CA ASP A 223 -28.53 10.03 -47.09
C ASP A 223 -27.58 10.24 -48.29
N PRO A 224 -28.08 10.10 -49.54
CA PRO A 224 -27.26 9.97 -50.74
C PRO A 224 -26.96 11.30 -51.45
N ALA A 225 -25.96 11.23 -52.32
CA ALA A 225 -25.39 12.30 -53.12
C ALA A 225 -26.33 12.92 -54.17
N ALA A 226 -26.16 14.23 -54.42
CA ALA A 226 -26.28 14.85 -55.74
C ALA A 226 -25.67 16.27 -55.77
N GLY A 227 -24.91 16.60 -56.83
CA GLY A 227 -24.91 17.96 -57.41
C GLY A 227 -23.60 18.75 -57.40
N SER A 228 -22.90 18.71 -58.53
CA SER A 228 -21.69 19.46 -58.89
C SER A 228 -21.95 20.97 -59.16
N GLY A 229 -20.96 21.83 -58.84
CA GLY A 229 -20.85 23.22 -59.32
C GLY A 229 -19.62 23.95 -58.72
N PRO A 230 -18.89 24.79 -59.48
CA PRO A 230 -17.44 24.95 -59.32
C PRO A 230 -17.03 26.05 -58.32
N ALA A 231 -15.96 25.82 -57.57
CA ALA A 231 -15.32 26.83 -56.72
C ALA A 231 -13.93 27.19 -57.26
N ALA A 232 -13.65 28.49 -57.20
CA ALA A 232 -12.54 29.20 -57.81
C ALA A 232 -11.15 28.79 -57.29
N GLY A 233 -10.15 28.97 -58.15
CA GLY A 233 -8.75 28.69 -57.86
C GLY A 233 -8.15 29.54 -56.74
N SER A 234 -7.19 28.96 -56.05
CA SER A 234 -6.19 29.66 -55.22
C SER A 234 -4.78 29.22 -55.67
N PRO A 235 -3.80 30.12 -55.63
CA PRO A 235 -2.55 29.99 -56.38
C PRO A 235 -1.53 29.04 -55.73
N ALA A 236 -0.64 28.51 -56.55
CA ALA A 236 0.46 27.62 -56.18
C ALA A 236 1.47 28.29 -55.22
N PRO A 237 2.11 27.52 -54.32
CA PRO A 237 3.18 28.03 -53.47
C PRO A 237 4.48 28.27 -54.27
N PRO A 238 5.31 29.27 -53.89
CA PRO A 238 6.57 29.55 -54.57
C PRO A 238 7.66 28.48 -54.28
N PRO A 239 8.68 28.34 -55.15
CA PRO A 239 9.68 27.28 -55.08
C PRO A 239 10.64 27.44 -53.89
N ALA A 240 11.09 26.30 -53.38
CA ALA A 240 12.03 26.17 -52.26
C ALA A 240 13.43 26.71 -52.59
N ASN A 241 14.01 27.45 -51.65
CA ASN A 241 15.40 27.96 -51.70
C ASN A 241 16.38 26.89 -51.15
N PRO A 242 17.63 26.81 -51.63
CA PRO A 242 18.58 25.77 -51.24
C PRO A 242 19.09 25.97 -49.81
N ALA A 243 19.29 24.85 -49.11
CA ALA A 243 19.60 24.75 -47.69
C ALA A 243 20.93 25.43 -47.28
N ALA A 244 20.89 26.18 -46.17
CA ALA A 244 22.07 26.63 -45.44
C ALA A 244 22.67 25.47 -44.60
N PRO A 245 23.99 25.43 -44.36
CA PRO A 245 24.63 24.38 -43.56
C PRO A 245 24.16 24.44 -42.08
N PRO A 246 24.06 23.28 -41.40
CA PRO A 246 23.54 23.22 -40.04
C PRO A 246 24.49 23.94 -39.04
N PRO A 247 23.96 24.63 -38.03
CA PRO A 247 24.77 25.21 -36.96
C PRO A 247 25.43 24.11 -36.12
N ALA A 248 26.60 24.42 -35.56
CA ALA A 248 27.33 23.52 -34.68
C ALA A 248 26.46 23.01 -33.52
N PRO A 249 26.62 21.74 -33.10
CA PRO A 249 25.78 21.15 -32.07
C PRO A 249 25.93 21.91 -30.74
N LEU A 250 24.80 22.33 -30.18
CA LEU A 250 24.72 22.83 -28.81
C LEU A 250 25.13 21.70 -27.84
N PRO A 251 25.84 21.99 -26.74
CA PRO A 251 26.22 20.99 -25.77
C PRO A 251 24.97 20.31 -25.17
N ASP A 252 25.05 18.99 -25.03
CA ASP A 252 24.01 18.13 -24.49
C ASP A 252 23.66 18.53 -23.04
N PRO A 253 22.42 18.96 -22.75
CA PRO A 253 22.00 19.38 -21.42
C PRO A 253 21.98 18.23 -20.38
N THR A 254 22.17 16.98 -20.80
CA THR A 254 22.16 15.81 -19.90
C THR A 254 23.47 15.57 -19.14
N THR A 255 24.54 16.32 -19.43
CA THR A 255 25.85 16.11 -18.78
C THR A 255 26.06 16.88 -17.48
N ARG A 256 25.13 17.76 -17.08
CA ARG A 256 25.26 18.52 -15.83
C ARG A 256 24.60 17.76 -14.68
N ARG A 257 25.43 17.05 -13.90
CA ARG A 257 25.02 16.47 -12.61
C ARG A 257 24.33 17.57 -11.79
N PRO A 258 23.09 17.39 -11.31
CA PRO A 258 22.41 18.42 -10.52
C PRO A 258 23.28 18.74 -9.30
N SER A 259 23.51 20.04 -9.09
CA SER A 259 24.31 20.50 -7.96
C SER A 259 23.56 20.20 -6.66
N ALA A 260 24.28 19.75 -5.63
CA ALA A 260 23.68 19.54 -4.31
C ALA A 260 22.98 20.82 -3.83
N PRO A 261 21.83 20.73 -3.13
CA PRO A 261 21.09 21.90 -2.68
C PRO A 261 21.97 22.82 -1.82
N SER A 262 21.75 24.13 -1.89
CA SER A 262 22.45 25.09 -1.03
C SER A 262 22.06 24.93 0.44
N ALA A 263 22.84 25.52 1.36
CA ALA A 263 22.52 25.48 2.79
C ALA A 263 21.18 26.14 3.12
N LEU A 264 20.83 27.23 2.41
CA LEU A 264 19.55 27.92 2.56
C LEU A 264 18.38 27.07 2.07
N GLN A 265 18.53 26.38 0.94
CA GLN A 265 17.51 25.47 0.43
C GLN A 265 17.28 24.27 1.37
N ARG A 266 18.34 23.75 1.99
CA ARG A 266 18.23 22.72 3.03
C ARG A 266 17.46 23.23 4.24
N GLN A 267 17.82 24.40 4.77
CA GLN A 267 17.15 24.98 5.93
C GLN A 267 15.66 25.27 5.68
N ALA A 268 15.31 25.77 4.49
CA ALA A 268 13.91 25.98 4.10
C ALA A 268 13.14 24.65 3.98
N SER A 269 13.78 23.62 3.40
CA SER A 269 13.23 22.25 3.34
C SER A 269 12.95 21.72 4.74
N ASP A 270 13.89 21.85 5.68
CA ASP A 270 13.76 21.36 7.05
C ASP A 270 12.62 22.06 7.80
N GLN A 271 12.45 23.37 7.58
CA GLN A 271 11.32 24.13 8.13
C GLN A 271 9.97 23.68 7.56
N SER A 272 9.90 23.36 6.26
CA SER A 272 8.67 22.82 5.66
C SER A 272 8.29 21.46 6.25
N VAL A 273 9.25 20.55 6.43
CA VAL A 273 8.99 19.22 6.99
C VAL A 273 8.50 19.29 8.44
N CYS A 274 9.16 20.10 9.28
CA CYS A 274 8.70 20.33 10.65
C CYS A 274 7.27 20.91 10.69
N ARG A 275 6.94 21.81 9.76
CA ARG A 275 5.58 22.36 9.64
C ARG A 275 4.57 21.31 9.19
N TRP A 276 4.88 20.48 8.19
CA TRP A 276 3.99 19.41 7.74
C TRP A 276 3.73 18.40 8.85
N ALA A 277 4.77 17.95 9.56
CA ALA A 277 4.63 17.05 10.70
C ALA A 277 3.75 17.65 11.80
N ALA A 278 3.96 18.94 12.14
CA ALA A 278 3.15 19.64 13.13
C ALA A 278 1.69 19.81 12.70
N ASN A 279 1.45 20.11 11.42
CA ASN A 279 0.10 20.27 10.87
C ASN A 279 -0.67 18.95 10.83
N LEU A 280 -0.02 17.84 10.43
CA LEU A 280 -0.66 16.51 10.35
C LEU A 280 -0.96 15.91 11.72
N ARG A 281 -0.24 16.34 12.76
CA ARG A 281 -0.28 15.75 14.11
C ARG A 281 -1.67 15.59 14.73
N PRO A 282 -2.60 16.56 14.65
CA PRO A 282 -3.94 16.38 15.22
C PRO A 282 -4.70 15.21 14.60
N LEU A 283 -4.59 15.05 13.28
CA LEU A 283 -5.24 13.95 12.56
C LEU A 283 -4.58 12.61 12.89
N SER A 284 -3.25 12.53 12.88
CA SER A 284 -2.54 11.30 13.22
C SER A 284 -2.76 10.87 14.67
N ALA A 285 -2.87 11.81 15.61
CA ALA A 285 -3.22 11.51 17.00
C ALA A 285 -4.61 10.89 17.14
N VAL A 286 -5.62 11.42 16.44
CA VAL A 286 -6.98 10.84 16.44
C VAL A 286 -6.94 9.41 15.89
N LEU A 287 -6.28 9.18 14.74
CA LEU A 287 -6.22 7.84 14.16
C LEU A 287 -5.38 6.87 14.98
N ARG A 288 -4.32 7.34 15.63
CA ARG A 288 -3.53 6.54 16.59
C ARG A 288 -4.43 6.00 17.69
N ASP A 289 -5.20 6.86 18.35
CA ASP A 289 -6.05 6.47 19.47
C ASP A 289 -7.19 5.53 19.03
N ARG A 290 -7.78 5.80 17.85
CA ARG A 290 -8.77 4.90 17.23
C ARG A 290 -8.21 3.53 16.90
N TYR A 291 -6.99 3.48 16.35
CA TYR A 291 -6.32 2.23 16.03
C TYR A 291 -6.01 1.45 17.30
N LEU A 292 -5.50 2.12 18.33
CA LEU A 292 -5.22 1.53 19.64
C LEU A 292 -6.47 0.92 20.26
N GLU A 293 -7.58 1.67 20.32
CA GLU A 293 -8.87 1.21 20.82
C GLU A 293 -9.36 -0.04 20.06
N TRP A 294 -9.38 0.05 18.73
CA TRP A 294 -9.88 -1.03 17.89
C TRP A 294 -9.01 -2.29 17.96
N ALA A 295 -7.69 -2.15 17.77
CA ALA A 295 -6.78 -3.29 17.74
C ALA A 295 -6.74 -4.02 19.09
N SER A 296 -6.87 -3.29 20.20
CA SER A 296 -6.94 -3.88 21.55
C SER A 296 -8.17 -4.77 21.75
N ALA A 297 -9.32 -4.41 21.15
CA ALA A 297 -10.59 -5.11 21.34
C ALA A 297 -10.92 -6.13 20.23
N ALA A 298 -10.35 -5.97 19.03
CA ALA A 298 -10.67 -6.80 17.87
C ALA A 298 -10.29 -8.28 18.11
N ARG A 299 -11.34 -9.13 18.14
CA ARG A 299 -11.21 -10.55 18.45
C ARG A 299 -10.72 -11.40 17.28
N LEU A 300 -11.02 -10.98 16.05
CA LEU A 300 -10.72 -11.73 14.83
C LEU A 300 -10.03 -10.84 13.80
N PRO A 301 -9.08 -11.37 13.01
CA PRO A 301 -8.50 -10.68 11.88
C PRO A 301 -9.44 -10.71 10.66
N VAL A 302 -9.17 -9.84 9.69
CA VAL A 302 -9.76 -9.91 8.33
C VAL A 302 -8.66 -10.28 7.35
N ARG A 303 -8.84 -11.39 6.63
CA ARG A 303 -7.86 -11.99 5.71
C ARG A 303 -8.20 -11.74 4.23
N ALA A 304 -8.81 -10.61 3.90
CA ALA A 304 -9.07 -10.24 2.51
C ALA A 304 -7.76 -9.92 1.78
N GLY A 305 -7.62 -10.18 0.48
CA GLY A 305 -6.46 -9.75 -0.30
C GLY A 305 -6.56 -8.29 -0.78
N THR A 306 -7.36 -7.48 -0.09
CA THR A 306 -7.63 -6.07 -0.40
C THR A 306 -7.49 -5.20 0.86
N HIS A 307 -7.94 -3.94 0.79
CA HIS A 307 -7.83 -2.91 1.83
C HIS A 307 -8.24 -3.40 3.24
N ALA A 308 -9.21 -4.30 3.37
CA ALA A 308 -9.66 -4.76 4.68
C ALA A 308 -8.62 -5.63 5.43
N ASN A 309 -7.52 -6.04 4.79
CA ASN A 309 -6.53 -6.93 5.39
C ASN A 309 -5.93 -6.37 6.69
N THR A 310 -6.24 -7.00 7.82
CA THR A 310 -5.77 -6.53 9.13
C THR A 310 -4.28 -6.77 9.31
N ALA A 311 -3.72 -7.84 8.73
CA ALA A 311 -2.32 -8.15 8.88
C ALA A 311 -1.42 -7.10 8.18
N PHE A 312 -1.80 -6.67 6.98
CA PHE A 312 -1.08 -5.62 6.24
C PHE A 312 -1.09 -4.30 7.01
N ALA A 313 -2.30 -3.86 7.41
CA ALA A 313 -2.45 -2.63 8.16
C ALA A 313 -1.69 -2.67 9.49
N THR A 314 -1.72 -3.79 10.20
CA THR A 314 -1.03 -3.94 11.50
C THR A 314 0.49 -3.97 11.34
N GLY A 315 1.00 -4.62 10.29
CA GLY A 315 2.44 -4.62 9.99
C GLY A 315 2.95 -3.21 9.72
N LEU A 316 2.22 -2.44 8.91
CA LEU A 316 2.57 -1.06 8.57
C LEU A 316 2.49 -0.13 9.81
N VAL A 317 1.48 -0.28 10.66
CA VAL A 317 1.34 0.50 11.90
C VAL A 317 2.41 0.13 12.93
N LEU A 318 2.77 -1.16 13.03
CA LEU A 318 3.85 -1.60 13.90
C LEU A 318 5.18 -0.96 13.50
N ASP A 319 5.53 -1.01 12.21
CA ASP A 319 6.75 -0.39 11.69
C ASP A 319 6.76 1.14 11.94
N ALA A 320 5.60 1.79 11.73
CA ALA A 320 5.45 3.24 11.97
C ALA A 320 5.62 3.60 13.46
N ALA A 321 5.02 2.81 14.34
CA ALA A 321 5.11 2.98 15.79
C ALA A 321 6.56 2.82 16.27
N GLU A 322 7.27 1.79 15.78
CA GLU A 322 8.68 1.57 16.09
C GLU A 322 9.56 2.73 15.60
N ALA A 323 9.34 3.22 14.37
CA ALA A 323 10.12 4.31 13.78
C ALA A 323 10.06 5.61 14.59
N VAL A 324 8.93 5.89 15.25
CA VAL A 324 8.73 7.09 16.07
C VAL A 324 8.81 6.87 17.59
N GLY A 325 9.17 5.66 18.02
CA GLY A 325 9.30 5.30 19.43
C GLY A 325 7.97 5.21 20.20
N ASP A 326 6.85 4.93 19.53
CA ASP A 326 5.55 4.72 20.15
C ASP A 326 5.39 3.29 20.68
N GLY A 327 6.01 3.03 21.84
CA GLY A 327 6.04 1.69 22.43
C GLY A 327 4.67 1.13 22.83
N GLU A 328 3.69 2.00 23.10
CA GLU A 328 2.33 1.56 23.43
C GLU A 328 1.61 1.01 22.20
N LEU A 329 1.62 1.76 21.09
CA LEU A 329 0.99 1.32 19.85
C LEU A 329 1.69 0.07 19.28
N ALA A 330 3.03 0.05 19.29
CA ALA A 330 3.80 -1.11 18.86
C ALA A 330 3.44 -2.38 19.66
N ARG A 331 3.32 -2.27 20.99
CA ARG A 331 2.89 -3.37 21.85
C ARG A 331 1.48 -3.85 21.50
N VAL A 332 0.52 -2.94 21.31
CA VAL A 332 -0.85 -3.29 20.94
C VAL A 332 -0.91 -4.02 19.60
N CYS A 333 -0.14 -3.57 18.61
CA CYS A 333 -0.02 -4.25 17.32
C CYS A 333 0.54 -5.67 17.46
N ALA A 334 1.63 -5.84 18.22
CA ALA A 334 2.24 -7.15 18.44
C ALA A 334 1.30 -8.12 19.19
N GLU A 335 0.58 -7.62 20.20
CA GLU A 335 -0.42 -8.41 20.93
C GLU A 335 -1.61 -8.78 20.05
N ALA A 336 -2.07 -7.87 19.18
CA ALA A 336 -3.14 -8.15 18.22
C ALA A 336 -2.72 -9.24 17.21
N ALA A 337 -1.52 -9.11 16.63
CA ALA A 337 -0.96 -10.10 15.73
C ALA A 337 -0.90 -11.49 16.38
N ALA A 338 -0.36 -11.58 17.60
CA ALA A 338 -0.28 -12.84 18.33
C ALA A 338 -1.68 -13.42 18.64
N ARG A 339 -2.64 -12.59 19.09
CA ARG A 339 -4.02 -13.02 19.34
C ARG A 339 -4.69 -13.61 18.10
N TRP A 340 -4.39 -13.06 16.92
CA TRP A 340 -5.05 -13.45 15.68
C TRP A 340 -4.41 -14.65 14.98
N HIS A 341 -3.08 -14.78 15.08
CA HIS A 341 -2.30 -15.60 14.14
C HIS A 341 -1.31 -16.58 14.77
N LEU A 342 -1.07 -16.52 16.10
CA LEU A 342 -0.06 -17.39 16.73
C LEU A 342 -0.39 -18.89 16.58
N ASP A 343 -1.68 -19.24 16.62
CA ASP A 343 -2.17 -20.62 16.51
C ASP A 343 -2.49 -21.05 15.07
N ASP A 344 -2.35 -20.15 14.09
CA ASP A 344 -2.64 -20.46 12.69
C ASP A 344 -1.68 -21.54 12.17
N ARG A 345 -2.24 -22.46 11.37
CA ARG A 345 -1.55 -23.63 10.83
C ARG A 345 -2.21 -24.05 9.53
N ALA A 346 -1.42 -24.61 8.62
CA ALA A 346 -1.88 -25.16 7.34
C ALA A 346 -2.88 -24.25 6.63
N TYR A 347 -2.48 -23.00 6.36
CA TYR A 347 -3.31 -21.97 5.75
C TYR A 347 -4.19 -22.51 4.62
N GLY A 348 -5.50 -22.27 4.73
CA GLY A 348 -6.51 -22.85 3.83
C GLY A 348 -7.30 -21.82 3.02
N GLY A 349 -6.86 -20.55 2.98
CA GLY A 349 -7.53 -19.52 2.20
C GLY A 349 -7.33 -19.71 0.70
N PHE A 350 -8.31 -19.26 -0.09
CA PHE A 350 -8.22 -19.26 -1.54
C PHE A 350 -7.54 -17.97 -2.00
N GLU A 351 -6.33 -18.10 -2.57
CA GLU A 351 -5.66 -16.99 -3.26
C GLU A 351 -4.87 -17.50 -4.48
N PRO A 352 -4.81 -16.70 -5.57
CA PRO A 352 -5.37 -15.35 -5.72
C PRO A 352 -6.88 -15.32 -6.02
N ASP A 353 -7.57 -14.28 -5.52
CA ASP A 353 -8.80 -13.73 -6.10
C ASP A 353 -8.46 -12.66 -7.16
N ALA A 354 -9.36 -12.41 -8.11
CA ALA A 354 -9.15 -11.38 -9.14
C ALA A 354 -9.01 -9.96 -8.54
N ALA A 355 -9.64 -9.71 -7.40
CA ALA A 355 -9.55 -8.44 -6.70
C ALA A 355 -8.28 -8.32 -5.83
N ASP A 356 -7.45 -9.36 -5.69
CA ASP A 356 -6.32 -9.33 -4.77
C ASP A 356 -5.21 -8.42 -5.27
N PHE A 357 -4.75 -7.53 -4.40
CA PHE A 357 -3.46 -6.83 -4.50
C PHE A 357 -2.56 -7.12 -3.28
N LEU A 358 -3.07 -7.83 -2.29
CA LEU A 358 -2.35 -8.39 -1.15
C LEU A 358 -2.55 -9.91 -1.12
N SER A 359 -1.51 -10.63 -0.72
CA SER A 359 -1.58 -12.07 -0.45
C SER A 359 -1.92 -12.28 1.03
N PRO A 360 -3.11 -12.78 1.40
CA PRO A 360 -3.43 -12.92 2.81
C PRO A 360 -2.45 -13.84 3.56
N ALA A 361 -1.98 -14.94 2.94
CA ALA A 361 -0.99 -15.81 3.55
C ALA A 361 0.35 -15.10 3.78
N LEU A 362 0.90 -14.45 2.75
CA LEU A 362 2.24 -13.87 2.84
C LEU A 362 2.26 -12.59 3.66
N THR A 363 1.17 -11.83 3.64
CA THR A 363 0.98 -10.68 4.54
C THR A 363 0.90 -11.13 6.00
N GLU A 364 0.21 -12.23 6.30
CA GLU A 364 0.17 -12.79 7.66
C GLU A 364 1.57 -13.25 8.11
N ALA A 365 2.30 -13.96 7.25
CA ALA A 365 3.68 -14.37 7.55
C ALA A 365 4.63 -13.17 7.73
N ASP A 366 4.48 -12.12 6.92
CA ASP A 366 5.25 -10.88 7.05
C ASP A 366 4.91 -10.11 8.33
N LEU A 367 3.66 -10.13 8.80
CA LEU A 367 3.34 -9.62 10.14
C LEU A 367 3.99 -10.50 11.22
N MET A 368 3.88 -11.83 11.10
CA MET A 368 4.34 -12.74 12.14
C MET A 368 5.87 -12.75 12.31
N ARG A 369 6.65 -12.52 11.25
CA ARG A 369 8.11 -12.33 11.36
C ARG A 369 8.53 -11.06 12.09
N ARG A 370 7.64 -10.05 12.21
CA ARG A 370 7.91 -8.86 13.04
C ARG A 370 7.74 -9.15 14.53
N VAL A 371 6.81 -10.02 14.90
CA VAL A 371 6.38 -10.21 16.29
C VAL A 371 7.01 -11.43 16.96
N LEU A 372 7.34 -12.46 16.18
CA LEU A 372 7.99 -13.67 16.69
C LEU A 372 9.51 -13.49 16.78
N SER A 373 10.13 -14.25 17.68
CA SER A 373 11.58 -14.28 17.77
C SER A 373 12.19 -14.94 16.52
N PRO A 374 13.48 -14.66 16.20
CA PRO A 374 14.16 -15.33 15.09
C PRO A 374 14.18 -16.87 15.17
N GLY A 375 14.04 -17.43 16.38
CA GLY A 375 13.94 -18.88 16.57
C GLY A 375 12.52 -19.43 16.41
N ASP A 376 11.50 -18.66 16.80
CA ASP A 376 10.10 -19.10 16.75
C ASP A 376 9.46 -18.91 15.37
N PHE A 377 9.85 -17.86 14.63
CA PHE A 377 9.26 -17.56 13.33
C PHE A 377 9.43 -18.70 12.31
N PRO A 378 10.62 -19.31 12.11
CA PRO A 378 10.76 -20.41 11.15
C PRO A 378 9.86 -21.61 11.51
N VAL A 379 9.76 -21.95 12.79
CA VAL A 379 8.92 -23.05 13.28
C VAL A 379 7.44 -22.76 13.06
N TRP A 380 7.00 -21.54 13.34
CA TRP A 380 5.63 -21.10 13.06
C TRP A 380 5.34 -21.09 11.55
N PHE A 381 6.27 -20.57 10.74
CA PHE A 381 6.12 -20.45 9.30
C PHE A 381 5.94 -21.81 8.61
N GLU A 382 6.74 -22.81 9.00
CA GLU A 382 6.58 -24.18 8.45
C GLU A 382 5.27 -24.85 8.87
N ARG A 383 4.75 -24.54 10.06
CA ARG A 383 3.42 -25.01 10.48
C ARG A 383 2.31 -24.30 9.72
N PHE A 384 2.50 -23.02 9.42
CA PHE A 384 1.52 -22.17 8.73
C PHE A 384 1.43 -22.51 7.23
N LEU A 385 2.56 -22.65 6.55
CA LEU A 385 2.67 -23.07 5.14
C LEU A 385 3.49 -24.37 5.00
N PRO A 386 2.90 -25.52 5.39
CA PRO A 386 3.60 -26.80 5.33
C PRO A 386 3.90 -27.24 3.90
N ASP A 387 5.05 -27.88 3.71
CA ASP A 387 5.45 -28.49 2.43
C ASP A 387 5.38 -27.52 1.25
N LEU A 388 6.02 -26.35 1.39
CA LEU A 388 5.92 -25.20 0.48
C LEU A 388 6.28 -25.50 -1.00
N ASP A 389 7.01 -26.59 -1.26
CA ASP A 389 7.33 -27.09 -2.59
C ASP A 389 6.13 -27.74 -3.31
N ASP A 390 5.10 -28.15 -2.56
CA ASP A 390 3.90 -28.80 -3.10
C ASP A 390 3.17 -27.92 -4.13
N ALA A 391 2.49 -28.59 -5.08
CA ALA A 391 1.71 -27.95 -6.13
C ALA A 391 0.62 -27.02 -5.59
N ARG A 392 0.07 -27.28 -4.39
CA ARG A 392 -0.92 -26.41 -3.74
C ARG A 392 -0.42 -24.98 -3.52
N TRP A 393 0.89 -24.79 -3.38
CA TRP A 393 1.51 -23.49 -3.09
C TRP A 393 2.06 -22.79 -4.33
N LYS A 394 1.91 -23.40 -5.50
CA LYS A 394 2.40 -22.83 -6.77
C LYS A 394 1.93 -21.39 -6.96
N SER A 395 0.68 -21.08 -6.62
CA SER A 395 0.10 -19.74 -6.76
C SER A 395 0.74 -18.69 -5.85
N LEU A 396 1.38 -19.07 -4.75
CA LEU A 396 2.15 -18.15 -3.89
C LEU A 396 3.56 -17.95 -4.42
N ARG A 397 4.17 -19.00 -4.99
CA ARG A 397 5.56 -19.00 -5.46
C ARG A 397 5.73 -18.31 -6.81
N GLU A 398 4.73 -18.42 -7.69
CA GLU A 398 4.80 -17.93 -9.07
C GLU A 398 3.87 -16.74 -9.30
N PRO A 399 4.27 -15.74 -10.12
CA PRO A 399 3.41 -14.63 -10.49
C PRO A 399 2.19 -15.05 -11.31
N VAL A 400 1.09 -14.31 -11.16
CA VAL A 400 -0.12 -14.47 -11.96
C VAL A 400 0.02 -13.62 -13.23
N PRO A 401 -0.40 -14.10 -14.41
CA PRO A 401 -0.45 -13.29 -15.62
C PRO A 401 -1.38 -12.06 -15.45
N VAL A 402 -1.00 -10.94 -16.06
CA VAL A 402 -1.78 -9.70 -16.10
C VAL A 402 -2.06 -9.35 -17.55
N ASP A 403 -3.23 -9.76 -18.04
CA ASP A 403 -3.59 -9.59 -19.46
C ASP A 403 -4.06 -8.15 -19.78
N HIS A 404 -4.73 -7.50 -18.82
CA HIS A 404 -5.33 -6.16 -18.96
C HIS A 404 -4.88 -5.24 -17.81
N PRO A 405 -3.63 -4.74 -17.81
CA PRO A 405 -3.10 -3.94 -16.69
C PRO A 405 -3.77 -2.58 -16.49
N ASP A 406 -4.56 -2.11 -17.46
CA ASP A 406 -5.39 -0.90 -17.39
C ASP A 406 -6.79 -1.14 -16.81
N ASP A 407 -7.23 -2.40 -16.71
CA ASP A 407 -8.41 -2.80 -15.97
C ASP A 407 -8.15 -2.71 -14.45
N PRO A 408 -9.11 -2.26 -13.62
CA PRO A 408 -8.90 -2.16 -12.17
C PRO A 408 -8.40 -3.46 -11.54
N TYR A 409 -8.97 -4.62 -11.88
CA TYR A 409 -8.53 -5.90 -11.32
C TYR A 409 -7.23 -6.42 -11.95
N GLY A 410 -6.98 -6.12 -13.24
CA GLY A 410 -5.67 -6.38 -13.82
C GLY A 410 -4.56 -5.59 -13.11
N SER A 411 -4.81 -4.32 -12.78
CA SER A 411 -3.88 -3.51 -11.98
C SER A 411 -3.71 -4.07 -10.55
N HIS A 412 -4.77 -4.63 -9.95
CA HIS A 412 -4.67 -5.30 -8.66
C HIS A 412 -3.71 -6.48 -8.69
N LEU A 413 -3.79 -7.35 -9.71
CA LEU A 413 -2.88 -8.48 -9.88
C LEU A 413 -1.41 -8.04 -10.09
N ALA A 414 -1.18 -6.90 -10.74
CA ALA A 414 0.16 -6.30 -10.80
C ALA A 414 0.65 -5.87 -9.40
N GLY A 415 -0.22 -5.25 -8.60
CA GLY A 415 0.08 -4.92 -7.21
C GLY A 415 0.25 -6.14 -6.31
N LEU A 416 -0.45 -7.24 -6.57
CA LEU A 416 -0.26 -8.52 -5.90
C LEU A 416 1.15 -9.05 -6.13
N ALA A 417 1.66 -8.97 -7.36
CA ALA A 417 3.05 -9.32 -7.63
C ALA A 417 4.02 -8.43 -6.83
N LEU A 418 3.80 -7.11 -6.76
CA LEU A 418 4.64 -6.21 -5.95
C LEU A 418 4.59 -6.53 -4.45
N SER A 419 3.41 -6.78 -3.89
CA SER A 419 3.24 -7.08 -2.47
C SER A 419 3.83 -8.46 -2.12
N ARG A 420 3.62 -9.48 -2.96
CA ARG A 420 4.25 -10.79 -2.81
C ARG A 420 5.76 -10.73 -2.92
N ALA A 421 6.30 -9.92 -3.83
CA ALA A 421 7.74 -9.69 -3.91
C ALA A 421 8.30 -9.13 -2.59
N CYS A 422 7.58 -8.17 -1.99
CA CYS A 422 7.98 -7.55 -0.74
C CYS A 422 7.93 -8.54 0.43
N HIS A 423 6.84 -9.29 0.57
CA HIS A 423 6.67 -10.25 1.64
C HIS A 423 7.63 -11.43 1.51
N TRP A 424 7.81 -11.99 0.30
CA TRP A 424 8.78 -13.08 0.09
C TRP A 424 10.22 -12.66 0.40
N ARG A 425 10.61 -11.43 0.04
CA ARG A 425 11.94 -10.91 0.42
C ARG A 425 12.06 -10.83 1.94
N SER A 426 11.07 -10.26 2.61
CA SER A 426 11.10 -10.07 4.07
C SER A 426 11.07 -11.40 4.83
N ILE A 427 10.36 -12.41 4.30
CA ILE A 427 10.37 -13.78 4.81
C ILE A 427 11.75 -14.40 4.59
N ALA A 428 12.33 -14.27 3.39
CA ALA A 428 13.67 -14.80 3.11
C ALA A 428 14.74 -14.21 4.05
N ASP A 429 14.65 -12.92 4.36
CA ASP A 429 15.58 -12.22 5.27
C ASP A 429 15.40 -12.66 6.74
N ALA A 430 14.20 -13.12 7.11
CA ALA A 430 13.88 -13.58 8.46
C ALA A 430 14.18 -15.07 8.69
N LEU A 431 14.38 -15.85 7.62
CA LEU A 431 14.75 -17.26 7.71
C LEU A 431 16.27 -17.44 7.91
N PRO A 432 16.71 -18.47 8.66
CA PRO A 432 18.12 -18.86 8.68
C PRO A 432 18.65 -19.09 7.25
N PRO A 433 19.91 -18.73 6.94
CA PRO A 433 20.46 -18.87 5.59
C PRO A 433 20.40 -20.31 5.03
N ASP A 434 20.49 -21.31 5.90
CA ASP A 434 20.44 -22.74 5.61
C ASP A 434 19.02 -23.34 5.73
N HIS A 435 18.01 -22.52 6.01
CA HIS A 435 16.62 -22.96 6.04
C HIS A 435 16.17 -23.46 4.66
N ARG A 436 15.47 -24.59 4.60
CA ARG A 436 15.06 -25.24 3.33
C ARG A 436 14.26 -24.35 2.37
N TYR A 437 13.55 -23.35 2.89
CA TYR A 437 12.75 -22.40 2.09
C TYR A 437 13.43 -21.04 1.84
N ALA A 438 14.68 -20.84 2.29
CA ALA A 438 15.36 -19.56 2.10
C ALA A 438 15.58 -19.23 0.61
N ASP A 439 16.11 -20.18 -0.17
CA ASP A 439 16.33 -20.00 -1.62
C ASP A 439 15.02 -19.91 -2.41
N LEU A 440 14.03 -20.72 -2.03
CA LEU A 440 12.69 -20.66 -2.62
C LEU A 440 12.07 -19.27 -2.42
N SER A 441 12.16 -18.73 -1.21
CA SER A 441 11.62 -17.40 -0.88
C SER A 441 12.33 -16.30 -1.69
N ARG A 442 13.66 -16.37 -1.82
CA ARG A 442 14.43 -15.44 -2.68
C ARG A 442 14.03 -15.53 -4.15
N ALA A 443 13.87 -16.74 -4.68
CA ALA A 443 13.48 -16.96 -6.07
C ALA A 443 12.06 -16.45 -6.35
N ALA A 444 11.11 -16.73 -5.45
CA ALA A 444 9.74 -16.22 -5.54
C ALA A 444 9.72 -14.68 -5.47
N ALA A 445 10.48 -14.08 -4.55
CA ALA A 445 10.61 -12.63 -4.45
C ALA A 445 11.09 -12.00 -5.77
N ALA A 446 12.12 -12.57 -6.38
CA ALA A 446 12.67 -12.09 -7.65
C ALA A 446 11.67 -12.22 -8.81
N ALA A 447 10.99 -13.36 -8.94
CA ALA A 447 10.00 -13.59 -9.99
C ALA A 447 8.80 -12.64 -9.90
N HIS A 448 8.27 -12.45 -8.69
CA HIS A 448 7.18 -11.51 -8.42
C HIS A 448 7.60 -10.06 -8.64
N ARG A 449 8.83 -9.69 -8.26
CA ARG A 449 9.38 -8.35 -8.50
C ARG A 449 9.42 -8.04 -10.00
N GLU A 450 9.99 -8.96 -10.80
CA GLU A 450 10.09 -8.80 -12.25
C GLU A 450 8.70 -8.72 -12.91
N ALA A 451 7.72 -9.46 -12.40
CA ALA A 451 6.35 -9.37 -12.89
C ALA A 451 5.67 -8.04 -12.54
N GLY A 452 5.73 -7.61 -11.28
CA GLY A 452 5.04 -6.42 -10.81
C GLY A 452 5.61 -5.11 -11.39
N LEU A 453 6.94 -5.01 -11.51
CA LEU A 453 7.59 -3.77 -11.96
C LEU A 453 7.26 -3.41 -13.42
N ARG A 454 6.90 -4.39 -14.26
CA ARG A 454 6.50 -4.18 -15.66
C ARG A 454 5.25 -3.31 -15.82
N HIS A 455 4.42 -3.22 -14.78
CA HIS A 455 3.10 -2.59 -14.86
C HIS A 455 2.98 -1.31 -14.03
N VAL A 456 4.08 -0.79 -13.48
CA VAL A 456 4.06 0.41 -12.62
C VAL A 456 3.67 1.67 -13.38
N PHE A 457 3.95 1.72 -14.69
CA PHE A 457 3.69 2.89 -15.52
C PHE A 457 3.06 2.53 -16.86
N GLY A 458 2.35 3.49 -17.47
CA GLY A 458 1.84 3.41 -18.83
C GLY A 458 0.46 2.74 -18.95
N HIS A 459 -0.22 2.48 -17.84
CA HIS A 459 -1.49 1.74 -17.80
C HIS A 459 -2.66 2.57 -17.26
N GLY A 460 -2.53 3.89 -17.27
CA GLY A 460 -3.61 4.81 -16.95
C GLY A 460 -3.83 5.01 -15.46
N TYR A 461 -4.80 5.88 -15.15
CA TYR A 461 -4.99 6.41 -13.80
C TYR A 461 -5.39 5.34 -12.78
N TYR A 462 -6.17 4.33 -13.16
CA TYR A 462 -6.58 3.24 -12.26
C TYR A 462 -5.40 2.39 -11.76
N ALA A 463 -4.31 2.33 -12.52
CA ALA A 463 -3.07 1.67 -12.11
C ALA A 463 -2.10 2.64 -11.41
N GLU A 464 -1.88 3.80 -12.03
CA GLU A 464 -0.82 4.74 -11.61
C GLU A 464 -1.15 5.52 -10.32
N HIS A 465 -2.41 5.54 -9.87
CA HIS A 465 -2.77 6.21 -8.62
C HIS A 465 -2.24 5.49 -7.36
N TRP A 466 -1.75 4.25 -7.46
CA TRP A 466 -1.27 3.50 -6.30
C TRP A 466 -0.09 2.55 -6.55
N LEU A 467 0.05 1.93 -7.72
CA LEU A 467 1.12 0.94 -7.97
C LEU A 467 2.53 1.49 -7.70
N GLY A 468 2.76 2.76 -8.03
CA GLY A 468 4.03 3.43 -7.77
C GLY A 468 4.41 3.46 -6.28
N THR A 469 3.43 3.51 -5.38
CA THR A 469 3.64 3.43 -3.93
C THR A 469 4.18 2.05 -3.55
N PHE A 470 3.57 0.97 -4.04
CA PHE A 470 4.03 -0.40 -3.76
C PHE A 470 5.39 -0.71 -4.39
N ALA A 471 5.68 -0.19 -5.58
CA ALA A 471 6.98 -0.33 -6.22
C ALA A 471 8.10 0.37 -5.42
N ALA A 472 7.83 1.57 -4.91
CA ALA A 472 8.75 2.27 -4.02
C ALA A 472 8.89 1.55 -2.68
N TYR A 473 7.78 1.11 -2.07
CA TYR A 473 7.78 0.34 -0.84
C TYR A 473 8.63 -0.93 -0.95
N LEU A 474 8.48 -1.67 -2.06
CA LEU A 474 9.36 -2.79 -2.39
C LEU A 474 10.82 -2.34 -2.50
N SER A 475 11.12 -1.19 -3.10
CA SER A 475 12.51 -0.80 -3.36
C SER A 475 13.24 -0.21 -2.14
N VAL A 476 12.56 0.58 -1.30
CA VAL A 476 13.18 1.36 -0.23
C VAL A 476 12.57 1.16 1.15
N GLY A 477 11.60 0.25 1.28
CA GLY A 477 10.90 -0.01 2.54
C GLY A 477 10.04 1.16 3.03
N ALA A 478 9.36 0.93 4.16
CA ALA A 478 8.50 1.91 4.82
C ALA A 478 9.31 3.03 5.53
N PHE A 479 10.39 2.66 6.23
CA PHE A 479 11.18 3.52 7.12
C PHE A 479 12.68 3.48 6.86
#